data_AF-A0A0E4BQV4-F1
#
_entry.id   AF-A0A0E4BQV4-F1
#
_cell.length_a   1.000
_cell.length_b   1.000
_cell.length_c   1.000
_cell.angle_alpha   90.00
_cell.angle_beta   90.00
_cell.angle_gamma   90.00
#
_symmetry.space_group_name_H-M   'P 1'
#
loop_
_entity.id
_entity.type
_entity.pdbx_description
1 polymer ?
#
loop_
_entity_poly.entity_id
_entity_poly.type
_entity_poly.pdbx_seq_one_letter_code
_entity_poly.pdbx_strand_id
1 'polypeptide(L)' 'MLTCRASRVEPLAWLRHVLTQLPQRAGDADITDLLPFNFPKTATA' A
#
# COMPACT_ATOMS: atom_id res chain seq x y z
N MET A 1 1.58 14.03 -12.36
CA MET A 1 1.40 12.58 -12.57
C MET A 1 1.31 12.34 -14.06
N LEU A 2 2.31 11.70 -14.68
CA LEU A 2 2.20 11.26 -16.07
C LEU A 2 1.32 10.00 -16.09
N THR A 3 0.32 9.97 -16.97
CA THR A 3 -0.52 8.79 -17.13
C THR A 3 0.28 7.65 -17.80
N CYS A 4 -0.15 6.40 -17.63
CA CYS A 4 0.48 5.26 -18.30
C CYS A 4 0.63 5.49 -19.82
N ARG A 5 -0.40 6.10 -20.44
CA ARG A 5 -0.40 6.49 -21.86
C ARG A 5 0.68 7.52 -22.19
N ALA A 6 0.88 8.55 -21.36
CA ALA A 6 1.93 9.56 -21.58
C ALA A 6 3.34 8.98 -21.43
N SER A 7 3.48 7.92 -20.64
CA SER A 7 4.74 7.22 -20.40
C SER A 7 4.99 6.05 -21.39
N ARG A 8 4.09 5.84 -22.36
CA ARG A 8 4.10 4.70 -23.29
C ARG A 8 4.15 3.34 -22.58
N VAL A 9 3.59 3.24 -21.38
CA VAL A 9 3.51 2.00 -20.61
C VAL A 9 2.12 1.40 -20.77
N GLU A 10 2.06 0.08 -20.95
CA GLU A 10 0.81 -0.66 -21.00
C GLU A 10 0.13 -0.60 -19.60
N PRO A 11 -1.10 -0.05 -19.49
CA PRO A 11 -1.73 0.22 -18.20
C PRO A 11 -1.90 -0.99 -17.27
N LEU A 12 -2.26 -2.15 -17.81
CA LEU A 12 -2.45 -3.37 -17.02
C LEU A 12 -1.12 -3.93 -16.52
N ALA A 13 -0.08 -3.94 -17.35
CA ALA A 13 1.28 -4.33 -16.95
C ALA A 13 1.80 -3.41 -15.86
N TRP A 14 1.57 -2.09 -15.97
CA TRP A 14 1.91 -1.14 -14.92
C TRP A 14 1.17 -1.43 -13.61
N LEU A 15 -0.15 -1.64 -13.68
CA LEU A 15 -0.95 -1.95 -12.49
C LEU A 15 -0.45 -3.22 -11.80
N ARG A 16 -0.22 -4.30 -12.57
CA ARG A 16 0.31 -5.56 -12.04
C ARG A 16 1.68 -5.35 -11.41
N HIS A 17 2.56 -4.59 -12.06
CA HIS A 17 3.88 -4.27 -11.52
C HIS A 17 3.76 -3.54 -10.18
N VAL A 18 2.99 -2.45 -10.11
CA VAL A 18 2.83 -1.66 -8.88
C VAL A 18 2.29 -2.51 -7.73
N LEU A 19 1.31 -3.39 -7.97
CA LEU A 19 0.77 -4.27 -6.95
C LEU A 19 1.83 -5.22 -6.36
N THR A 20 2.84 -5.63 -7.15
CA THR A 20 3.97 -6.41 -6.63
C THR A 20 4.98 -5.60 -5.82
N GLN A 21 5.00 -4.27 -5.99
CA GLN A 21 5.92 -3.38 -5.27
C GLN A 21 5.33 -2.88 -3.95
N LEU A 22 4.06 -3.19 -3.65
CA LEU A 22 3.44 -2.78 -2.40
C LEU A 22 4.11 -3.48 -1.21
N PRO A 23 4.35 -2.77 -0.10
CA PRO A 23 4.91 -3.36 1.11
C PRO A 23 4.01 -4.50 1.57
N GLN A 24 4.62 -5.67 1.77
CA GLN A 24 3.92 -6.82 2.31
C GLN A 24 3.68 -6.62 3.80
N ARG A 25 2.48 -7.00 4.24
CA ARG A 25 2.10 -6.95 5.64
C ARG A 25 2.25 -8.33 6.27
N ALA A 26 2.69 -8.38 7.53
CA ALA A 26 2.63 -9.62 8.29
C ALA A 26 1.18 -10.10 8.39
N GLY A 27 0.94 -11.41 8.24
CA GLY A 27 -0.42 -11.97 8.15
C GLY A 27 -1.23 -11.85 9.45
N ASP A 28 -0.55 -11.59 10.55
CA ASP A 28 -1.09 -11.37 11.89
C ASP A 28 -1.15 -9.89 12.30
N ALA A 29 -0.70 -8.97 11.45
CA ALA A 29 -0.71 -7.55 11.77
C ALA A 29 -2.15 -6.98 11.76
N ASP A 30 -2.48 -6.22 12.81
CA ASP A 30 -3.85 -5.80 13.10
C ASP A 30 -4.38 -4.76 12.09
N ILE A 31 -5.51 -5.00 11.43
CA ILE A 31 -6.08 -4.04 10.46
C ILE A 31 -6.27 -2.62 11.01
N THR A 32 -6.40 -2.48 12.33
CA THR A 32 -6.49 -1.19 13.01
C THR A 32 -5.38 -0.28 12.55
N ASP A 33 -4.10 -0.70 12.45
CA ASP A 33 -2.95 0.14 12.02
C ASP A 33 -3.11 0.87 10.66
N LEU A 34 -4.00 0.38 9.78
CA LEU A 34 -4.25 0.98 8.46
C LEU A 34 -5.38 2.03 8.48
N LEU A 35 -6.14 2.12 9.56
CA LEU A 35 -7.20 3.10 9.71
C LEU A 35 -6.64 4.54 9.74
N PRO A 36 -7.45 5.55 9.34
CA PRO A 36 -7.01 6.94 9.32
C PRO A 36 -6.59 7.48 10.70
N PHE A 37 -7.11 6.88 11.78
CA PHE A 37 -6.84 7.27 13.15
C PHE A 37 -6.17 6.11 13.89
N ASN A 38 -4.85 5.99 13.73
CA ASN A 38 -4.02 5.07 14.50
C ASN A 38 -3.16 5.82 15.48
N PHE A 39 -3.69 5.98 16.68
CA PHE A 39 -2.87 6.39 17.80
C PHE A 39 -2.17 5.13 18.33
N PRO A 40 -0.83 5.11 18.42
CA PRO A 40 -0.14 4.00 19.04
C PRO A 40 -0.70 3.83 20.44
N LYS A 41 -1.26 2.65 20.72
CA LYS A 41 -1.83 2.37 22.04
C LYS A 41 -0.69 2.40 23.04
N THR A 42 -0.70 3.40 23.93
CA THR A 42 0.31 3.52 24.99
C THR A 42 0.29 2.24 25.81
N ALA A 43 1.40 1.47 25.77
CA ALA A 43 1.56 0.32 26.63
C ALA A 43 1.46 0.80 28.08
N THR A 44 0.34 0.50 28.72
CA THR A 44 0.13 0.83 30.13
C THR A 44 0.93 -0.21 30.91
N ALA A 45 1.92 0.27 31.69
CA ALA A 45 2.77 -0.55 32.55
C ALA A 45 1.98 -1.17 33.72
#